data_AF-A0AAW1YT60-F1
#
_entry.id   AF-A0AAW1YT60-F1
#
_cell.length_a   1.000
_cell.length_b   1.000
_cell.length_c   1.000
_cell.angle_alpha   90.00
_cell.angle_beta   90.00
_cell.angle_gamma   90.00
#
_symmetry.space_group_name_H-M   'P 1'
#
loop_
_entity.id
_entity.type
_entity.pdbx_description
1 polymer ?
#
loop_
_entity_poly.entity_id
_entity_poly.type
_entity_poly.pdbx_seq_one_letter_code
_entity_poly.pdbx_strand_id
1 'polypeptide(L)'
;MASESGARIPQLRKDSVTNRWVIFSPARAKRPSDFKSKTPTNPNPNPNQQCPFCIGREHECAPEIFRVPPENPKWTLRVIQNLYPTPH
;
A
#
# COMPACT_ATOMS: atom_id res chain seq x y z
N MET A 1 17.50 4.44 -41.23
CA MET A 1 16.68 3.39 -40.61
C MET A 1 16.44 3.76 -39.16
N ALA A 2 15.31 4.39 -38.86
CA ALA A 2 14.84 4.60 -37.50
C ALA A 2 13.48 3.92 -37.41
N SER A 3 13.45 2.81 -36.69
CA SER A 3 12.33 1.88 -36.58
C SER A 3 11.06 2.57 -36.07
N GLU A 4 9.93 2.20 -36.66
CA GLU A 4 8.58 2.55 -36.21
C GLU A 4 8.42 2.28 -34.71
N SER A 5 8.36 3.33 -33.90
CA SER A 5 7.93 3.24 -32.51
C SER A 5 6.42 3.45 -32.48
N GLY A 6 5.68 2.35 -32.56
CA GLY A 6 4.22 2.31 -32.65
C GLY A 6 3.54 3.24 -31.65
N ALA A 7 2.80 4.21 -32.16
CA ALA A 7 1.87 5.00 -31.38
C ALA A 7 0.91 4.03 -30.66
N ARG A 8 0.97 3.96 -29.33
CA ARG A 8 0.12 3.05 -28.55
C ARG A 8 -1.31 3.59 -28.54
N ILE A 9 -2.11 3.12 -29.50
CA ILE A 9 -3.53 3.46 -29.70
C ILE A 9 -4.32 3.15 -28.42
N PRO A 10 -5.26 4.02 -27.99
CA PRO A 10 -6.12 3.73 -26.86
C PRO A 10 -6.99 2.50 -27.13
N GLN A 11 -7.10 1.60 -26.16
CA GLN A 11 -7.88 0.36 -26.28
C GLN A 11 -8.69 0.06 -25.02
N LEU A 12 -9.81 -0.65 -25.19
CA LEU A 12 -10.54 -1.29 -24.10
C LEU A 12 -10.06 -2.73 -23.92
N ARG A 13 -9.80 -3.14 -22.69
CA ARG A 13 -9.47 -4.52 -22.31
C ARG A 13 -10.47 -5.01 -21.28
N LYS A 14 -10.97 -6.23 -21.42
CA LYS A 14 -11.81 -6.86 -20.42
C LYS A 14 -10.94 -7.70 -19.49
N ASP A 15 -11.01 -7.40 -18.20
CA ASP A 15 -10.34 -8.19 -17.16
C ASP A 15 -11.21 -9.40 -16.82
N SER A 16 -10.66 -10.60 -16.94
CA SER A 16 -11.35 -11.85 -16.64
C SER A 16 -11.53 -12.11 -15.14
N VAL A 17 -10.68 -11.53 -14.29
CA VAL A 17 -10.75 -11.67 -12.83
C VAL A 17 -11.84 -10.78 -12.26
N THR A 18 -11.87 -9.51 -12.67
CA THR A 18 -12.85 -8.53 -12.16
C THR A 18 -14.11 -8.42 -13.02
N ASN A 19 -14.13 -9.04 -14.21
CA ASN A 19 -15.18 -8.96 -15.23
C ASN A 19 -15.54 -7.51 -15.62
N ARG A 20 -14.57 -6.59 -15.55
CA ARG A 20 -14.75 -5.17 -15.88
C ARG A 20 -13.95 -4.79 -17.12
N TRP A 21 -14.44 -3.77 -17.83
CA TRP A 21 -13.70 -3.15 -18.91
C TRP A 21 -12.76 -2.07 -18.37
N VAL A 22 -11.52 -2.06 -18.85
CA VAL A 22 -10.47 -1.13 -18.48
C VAL A 22 -10.01 -0.37 -19.71
N ILE A 23 -9.87 0.95 -19.58
CA ILE A 23 -9.34 1.82 -20.63
C ILE A 23 -7.82 1.86 -20.51
N PHE A 24 -7.11 1.43 -21.55
CA PHE A 24 -5.66 1.55 -21.65
C PHE A 24 -5.32 2.69 -22.62
N SER A 25 -4.70 3.77 -22.13
CA SER A 25 -4.39 4.96 -22.93
C SER A 25 -3.04 5.56 -22.54
N PRO A 26 -1.92 5.01 -23.06
CA PRO A 26 -0.56 5.38 -22.63
C PRO A 26 -0.22 6.86 -22.79
N ALA A 27 -0.78 7.53 -23.80
CA ALA A 27 -0.57 8.96 -24.02
C ALA A 27 -1.03 9.84 -22.84
N ARG A 28 -1.96 9.37 -21.99
CA ARG A 28 -2.42 10.11 -20.81
C ARG A 28 -1.31 10.37 -19.78
N ALA A 29 -0.29 9.52 -19.71
CA ALA A 29 0.83 9.69 -18.80
C ALA A 29 1.71 10.92 -19.12
N LYS A 30 1.65 11.43 -20.36
CA LYS A 30 2.41 12.62 -20.79
C LYS A 30 1.72 13.94 -20.48
N ARG A 31 0.49 13.91 -19.93
CA ARG A 31 -0.22 15.14 -19.58
C ARG A 31 0.54 15.86 -18.47
N PRO A 32 0.70 17.19 -18.55
CA PRO A 32 1.24 17.94 -17.45
C PRO A 32 0.37 17.69 -16.21
N SER A 33 1.01 17.37 -15.10
CA SER A 33 0.37 17.25 -13.80
C SER A 33 0.86 18.39 -12.92
N ASP A 34 -0.04 19.32 -12.57
CA ASP A 34 0.27 20.41 -11.64
C ASP A 34 0.48 19.90 -10.20
N PHE A 35 0.10 18.64 -9.93
CA PHE A 35 0.19 17.99 -8.64
C PHE A 35 1.23 16.86 -8.68
N LYS A 36 2.40 17.10 -8.07
CA LYS A 36 3.34 16.04 -7.69
C LYS A 36 2.92 15.46 -6.34
N SER A 37 3.18 14.17 -6.09
CA SER A 37 3.02 13.59 -4.76
C SER A 37 3.93 14.34 -3.78
N LYS A 38 3.35 15.21 -2.94
CA LYS A 38 4.07 15.95 -1.89
C LYS A 38 4.24 15.12 -0.61
N THR A 39 3.73 13.89 -0.58
CA THR A 39 3.90 12.99 0.55
C THR A 39 5.37 12.59 0.66
N PRO A 40 6.07 12.93 1.75
CA PRO A 40 7.41 12.44 1.98
C PRO A 40 7.38 10.90 2.00
N THR A 41 8.42 10.27 1.43
CA THR A 41 8.60 8.81 1.41
C THR A 41 8.57 8.19 2.81
N ASN A 42 8.84 9.00 3.84
CA ASN A 42 8.60 8.67 5.22
C ASN A 42 7.87 9.84 5.93
N PRO A 43 6.56 9.73 6.18
CA PRO A 43 5.80 10.77 6.88
C PRO A 43 6.12 10.88 8.38
N ASN A 44 6.93 9.97 8.95
CA ASN A 44 7.33 10.04 10.34
C ASN A 44 8.86 9.95 10.51
N PRO A 45 9.57 11.09 10.64
CA PRO A 45 11.01 11.10 10.89
C PRO A 45 11.38 10.64 12.31
N ASN A 46 10.40 10.43 13.20
CA ASN A 46 10.65 10.09 14.60
C ASN A 46 9.89 8.81 15.01
N PRO A 47 10.48 7.62 14.85
CA PRO A 47 9.84 6.35 15.19
C PRO A 47 9.51 6.20 16.70
N ASN A 48 10.03 7.10 17.54
CA ASN A 48 10.06 6.94 19.00
C ASN A 48 9.01 7.71 19.81
N GLN A 49 8.11 8.50 19.24
CA GLN A 49 7.22 9.31 20.10
C GLN A 49 5.81 8.75 20.33
N GLN A 50 5.15 8.06 19.41
CA GLN A 50 3.81 7.50 19.65
C GLN A 50 3.42 6.45 18.60
N CYS A 51 3.99 5.25 18.69
CA CYS A 51 3.61 4.14 17.82
C CYS A 51 3.18 2.92 18.65
N PRO A 52 1.87 2.65 18.78
CA PRO A 52 1.35 1.46 19.45
C PRO A 52 1.88 0.14 18.86
N PHE A 53 2.26 0.15 17.58
CA PHE A 53 2.75 -1.04 16.88
C PHE A 53 4.26 -1.31 17.06
N CYS A 54 5.01 -0.41 17.71
CA CYS A 54 6.42 -0.64 18.00
C CYS A 54 6.61 -1.62 19.17
N ILE A 55 7.74 -2.33 19.16
CA ILE A 55 8.14 -3.26 20.24
C ILE A 55 8.17 -2.52 21.59
N GLY A 56 7.66 -3.17 22.64
CA GLY A 56 7.59 -2.63 24.00
C GLY A 56 6.31 -1.83 24.30
N ARG A 57 5.46 -1.60 23.30
CA ARG A 57 4.19 -0.85 23.42
C ARG A 57 2.97 -1.71 23.15
N GLU A 58 3.11 -3.01 23.31
CA GLU A 58 2.07 -3.99 22.98
C GLU A 58 0.79 -3.80 23.79
N HIS A 59 0.88 -3.19 24.97
CA HIS A 59 -0.25 -2.84 25.84
C HIS A 59 -1.15 -1.73 25.28
N GLU A 60 -0.69 -0.98 24.27
CA GLU A 60 -1.48 0.03 23.56
C GLU A 60 -2.20 -0.56 22.33
N CYS A 61 -1.98 -1.83 22.01
CA CYS A 61 -2.63 -2.54 20.90
C CYS A 61 -3.93 -3.24 21.36
N ALA A 62 -4.80 -3.51 20.39
CA ALA A 62 -5.87 -4.49 20.56
C ALA A 62 -5.30 -5.92 20.77
N PRO A 63 -6.12 -6.88 21.25
CA PRO A 63 -5.68 -8.22 21.61
C PRO A 63 -4.86 -8.92 20.53
N GLU A 64 -3.80 -9.58 20.96
CA GLU A 64 -2.94 -10.36 20.07
C GLU A 64 -3.59 -11.69 19.68
N ILE A 65 -3.49 -12.05 18.41
CA ILE A 65 -3.86 -13.38 17.90
C ILE A 65 -2.62 -14.29 17.95
N PHE A 66 -1.50 -13.85 17.38
CA PHE A 66 -0.20 -14.54 17.50
C PHE A 66 0.98 -13.62 17.16
N ARG A 67 2.20 -14.11 17.44
CA ARG A 67 3.46 -13.47 17.06
C ARG A 67 4.48 -14.47 16.54
N VAL A 68 5.49 -13.98 15.83
CA VAL A 68 6.61 -14.78 15.33
C VAL A 68 7.93 -14.10 15.72
N PRO A 69 8.88 -14.82 16.35
CA PRO A 69 8.76 -16.18 16.90
C PRO A 69 7.72 -16.27 18.04
N PRO A 70 7.06 -17.43 18.26
CA PRO A 70 6.11 -17.60 19.35
C PRO A 70 6.72 -17.26 20.71
N GLU A 71 5.93 -16.62 21.59
CA GLU A 71 6.29 -16.27 22.97
C GLU A 71 7.56 -15.40 23.15
N ASN A 72 8.20 -14.99 22.05
CA ASN A 72 9.41 -14.19 22.11
C ASN A 72 9.04 -12.70 22.27
N PRO A 73 9.62 -11.98 23.25
CA PRO A 73 9.45 -10.53 23.37
C PRO A 73 10.10 -9.77 22.19
N LYS A 74 11.13 -10.34 21.56
CA LYS A 74 11.77 -9.81 20.35
C LYS A 74 11.14 -10.44 19.10
N TRP A 75 9.85 -10.17 18.90
CA TRP A 75 9.11 -10.61 17.73
C TRP A 75 9.57 -9.86 16.47
N THR A 76 9.47 -10.52 15.31
CA THR A 76 9.69 -9.92 13.99
C THR A 76 8.38 -9.42 13.36
N LEU A 77 7.26 -10.08 13.68
CA LEU A 77 5.92 -9.62 13.35
C LEU A 77 4.89 -10.07 14.42
N ARG A 78 3.78 -9.35 14.48
CA ARG A 78 2.60 -9.69 15.29
C ARG A 78 1.35 -9.61 14.43
N VAL A 79 0.40 -10.51 14.69
CA VAL A 79 -0.96 -10.42 14.21
C VAL A 79 -1.84 -10.08 15.40
N ILE A 80 -2.45 -8.91 15.34
CA ILE A 80 -3.34 -8.37 16.37
C ILE A 80 -4.72 -8.13 15.77
N GLN A 81 -5.74 -8.10 16.63
CA GLN A 81 -7.06 -7.65 16.23
C GLN A 81 -7.01 -6.17 15.81
N ASN A 82 -7.93 -5.77 14.92
CA ASN A 82 -8.12 -4.35 14.63
C ASN A 82 -8.92 -3.71 15.78
N LEU A 83 -8.40 -2.61 16.34
CA LEU A 83 -9.08 -1.86 17.40
C LEU A 83 -10.39 -1.20 16.92
N TYR A 84 -10.49 -0.89 15.62
CA TYR A 84 -11.67 -0.32 14.98
C TYR A 84 -12.13 -1.24 13.83
N PRO A 85 -12.75 -2.39 14.16
CA PRO A 85 -13.20 -3.33 13.15
C PRO A 85 -14.36 -2.72 12.35
N THR A 86 -14.30 -2.83 11.02
CA THR A 86 -15.46 -2.58 10.19
C THR A 86 -16.46 -3.72 10.38
N PRO A 87 -17.76 -3.43 10.62
CA PRO A 87 -18.77 -4.47 10.71
C PRO A 87 -18.84 -5.28 9.40
N HIS A 88 -19.15 -6.56 9.54
CA HIS A 88 -19.37 -7.50 8.45
C HIS A 88 -20.73 -7.30 7.78
#